data_AF-A0A1Z9U1A1-F1
#
_entry.id   AF-A0A1Z9U1A1-F1
#
_cell.length_a   1.000
_cell.length_b   1.000
_cell.length_c   1.000
_cell.angle_alpha   90.00
_cell.angle_beta   90.00
_cell.angle_gamma   90.00
#
_symmetry.space_group_name_H-M   'P 1'
#
loop_
_entity.id
_entity.type
_entity.pdbx_description
1 polymer ?
#
loop_
_entity_poly.entity_id
_entity_poly.type
_entity_poly.pdbx_seq_one_letter_code
_entity_poly.pdbx_strand_id
1 'polypeptide(L)'
;VVTVGPRARNDGITPPEGYATSPVDRGGGLTWHGPGQLVVYPIIKWDLEGESNVKSVISILEEWVITSLGQLGVKGRRDDRMQGVWVGNNKICSIGLSFLRWTSRHGLTINYNTPPGRVEMVSGCGLEEDTTTSLKALGHDFSKQTILDSLTSNIDCLSRELSK
;
A
#
# COMPACT_ATOMS: atom_id res chain seq x y z
N VAL A 1 -12.26 -8.00 -2.56
CA VAL A 1 -11.49 -9.10 -3.18
C VAL A 1 -10.15 -9.23 -2.48
N VAL A 2 -9.68 -10.43 -2.20
CA VAL A 2 -8.30 -10.66 -1.73
C VAL A 2 -7.46 -11.05 -2.93
N THR A 3 -6.38 -10.29 -3.16
CA THR A 3 -5.41 -10.63 -4.21
C THR A 3 -4.29 -11.46 -3.62
N VAL A 4 -3.94 -12.56 -4.30
CA VAL A 4 -2.94 -13.55 -3.83
C VAL A 4 -1.67 -13.39 -4.66
N GLY A 5 -0.68 -12.72 -4.07
CA GLY A 5 0.65 -12.54 -4.68
C GLY A 5 1.51 -13.82 -4.64
N PRO A 6 2.64 -13.86 -5.38
CA PRO A 6 3.50 -15.03 -5.48
C PRO A 6 4.01 -15.54 -4.14
N ARG A 7 4.33 -14.66 -3.18
CA ARG A 7 4.83 -15.08 -1.86
C ARG A 7 3.81 -15.92 -1.10
N ALA A 8 2.56 -15.48 -1.04
CA ALA A 8 1.50 -16.25 -0.37
C ALA A 8 1.28 -17.62 -1.04
N ARG A 9 1.34 -17.68 -2.38
CA ARG A 9 1.22 -18.96 -3.10
C ARG A 9 2.36 -19.91 -2.78
N ASN A 10 3.60 -19.40 -2.77
CA ASN A 10 4.79 -20.20 -2.50
C ASN A 10 4.85 -20.67 -1.04
N ASP A 11 4.40 -19.84 -0.12
CA ASP A 11 4.39 -20.11 1.32
C ASP A 11 3.16 -20.96 1.75
N GLY A 12 2.29 -21.35 0.81
CA GLY A 12 1.07 -22.13 1.08
C GLY A 12 0.00 -21.36 1.87
N ILE A 13 0.09 -20.04 1.93
CA ILE A 13 -0.82 -19.17 2.69
C ILE A 13 -2.13 -19.00 1.91
N THR A 14 -3.23 -19.46 2.52
CA THR A 14 -4.57 -19.32 1.96
C THR A 14 -5.29 -18.09 2.51
N PRO A 15 -6.05 -17.36 1.68
CA PRO A 15 -6.90 -16.28 2.16
C PRO A 15 -8.04 -16.81 3.05
N PRO A 16 -8.56 -15.98 3.98
CA PRO A 16 -9.67 -16.38 4.84
C PRO A 16 -10.94 -16.75 4.06
N GLU A 17 -11.79 -17.57 4.66
CA GLU A 17 -13.10 -17.90 4.09
C GLU A 17 -13.98 -16.66 3.90
N GLY A 18 -14.90 -16.73 2.92
CA GLY A 18 -15.84 -15.63 2.65
C GLY A 18 -15.28 -14.46 1.83
N TYR A 19 -14.02 -14.53 1.39
CA TYR A 19 -13.45 -13.58 0.44
C TYR A 19 -13.46 -14.12 -0.99
N ALA A 20 -13.91 -13.31 -1.96
CA ALA A 20 -13.58 -13.54 -3.36
C ALA A 20 -12.06 -13.35 -3.56
N THR A 21 -11.40 -14.29 -4.23
CA THR A 21 -9.95 -14.33 -4.39
C THR A 21 -9.52 -14.18 -5.84
N SER A 22 -8.34 -13.59 -6.07
CA SER A 22 -7.76 -13.49 -7.41
C SER A 22 -6.24 -13.60 -7.35
N PRO A 23 -5.60 -14.53 -8.10
CA PRO A 23 -4.16 -14.61 -8.18
C PRO A 23 -3.61 -13.43 -8.99
N VAL A 24 -2.52 -12.82 -8.51
CA VAL A 24 -1.87 -11.68 -9.15
C VAL A 24 -0.35 -11.89 -9.20
N ASP A 25 0.35 -11.07 -10.00
CA ASP A 25 1.80 -11.10 -10.19
C ASP A 25 2.54 -9.98 -9.43
N ARG A 26 1.85 -9.13 -8.66
CA ARG A 26 2.52 -8.16 -7.77
C ARG A 26 3.31 -8.88 -6.68
N GLY A 27 4.42 -8.27 -6.25
CA GLY A 27 5.14 -8.68 -5.06
C GLY A 27 4.27 -8.70 -3.80
N GLY A 28 4.75 -9.43 -2.78
CA GLY A 28 4.06 -9.63 -1.51
C GLY A 28 3.12 -10.84 -1.52
N GLY A 29 2.34 -10.98 -0.44
CA GLY A 29 1.39 -12.06 -0.26
C GLY A 29 -0.05 -11.61 -0.44
N LEU A 30 -0.87 -11.84 0.58
CA LEU A 30 -2.28 -11.47 0.58
C LEU A 30 -2.47 -9.97 0.78
N THR A 31 -3.42 -9.37 0.09
CA THR A 31 -3.98 -8.07 0.48
C THR A 31 -5.44 -8.00 0.05
N TRP A 32 -6.27 -7.44 0.92
CA TRP A 32 -7.66 -7.15 0.63
C TRP A 32 -7.80 -5.84 -0.15
N HIS A 33 -8.82 -5.77 -1.01
CA HIS A 33 -9.29 -4.57 -1.69
C HIS A 33 -10.81 -4.46 -1.65
N GLY A 34 -11.32 -3.26 -1.37
CA GLY A 34 -12.75 -2.98 -1.33
C GLY A 34 -13.06 -1.56 -0.81
N PRO A 35 -14.33 -1.28 -0.46
CA PRO A 35 -14.75 0.01 0.05
C PRO A 35 -13.90 0.45 1.25
N GLY A 36 -13.59 1.76 1.33
CA GLY A 36 -12.75 2.28 2.41
C GLY A 36 -11.24 2.10 2.23
N GLN A 37 -10.81 1.50 1.12
CA GLN A 37 -9.41 1.44 0.72
C GLN A 37 -9.21 2.26 -0.55
N LEU A 38 -8.21 3.13 -0.53
CA LEU A 38 -7.73 3.82 -1.72
C LEU A 38 -6.72 2.90 -2.41
N VAL A 39 -6.91 2.63 -3.70
CA VAL A 39 -5.97 1.86 -4.52
C VAL A 39 -5.35 2.81 -5.54
N VAL A 40 -4.02 2.84 -5.60
CA VAL A 40 -3.26 3.71 -6.48
C VAL A 40 -2.32 2.85 -7.32
N TYR A 41 -2.30 3.07 -8.63
CA TYR A 41 -1.42 2.38 -9.56
C TYR A 41 -0.47 3.38 -10.25
N PRO A 42 0.70 3.67 -9.67
CA PRO A 42 1.72 4.49 -10.31
C PRO A 42 2.35 3.68 -11.44
N ILE A 43 1.96 3.95 -12.69
CA ILE A 43 2.53 3.32 -13.88
C ILE A 43 3.67 4.22 -14.37
N ILE A 44 4.87 3.99 -13.84
CA ILE A 44 6.03 4.86 -14.00
C ILE A 44 7.18 4.03 -14.56
N LYS A 45 7.94 4.60 -15.52
CA LYS A 45 9.25 4.06 -15.91
C LYS A 45 10.29 4.60 -14.92
N TRP A 46 10.96 3.68 -14.21
CA TRP A 46 11.82 4.00 -13.06
C TRP A 46 13.30 4.13 -13.46
N ASP A 47 13.62 4.98 -14.42
CA ASP A 47 14.96 5.08 -15.02
C ASP A 47 15.79 6.30 -14.58
N LEU A 48 15.47 6.91 -13.43
CA LEU A 48 16.25 8.02 -12.86
C LEU A 48 17.27 7.56 -11.81
N GLU A 49 18.15 8.48 -11.42
CA GLU A 49 19.09 8.28 -10.33
C GLU A 49 18.36 7.95 -9.02
N GLY A 50 18.87 6.97 -8.27
CA GLY A 50 18.22 6.47 -7.05
C GLY A 50 17.16 5.38 -7.29
N GLU A 51 16.76 5.11 -8.53
CA GLU A 51 15.73 4.14 -8.90
C GLU A 51 16.33 2.78 -9.36
N SER A 52 17.51 2.43 -8.85
CA SER A 52 18.34 1.32 -9.35
C SER A 52 17.83 -0.08 -8.99
N ASN A 53 16.91 -0.19 -8.03
CA ASN A 53 16.36 -1.47 -7.60
C ASN A 53 14.95 -1.31 -7.03
N VAL A 54 14.21 -2.43 -6.92
CA VAL A 54 12.82 -2.46 -6.44
C VAL A 54 12.67 -1.91 -5.03
N LYS A 55 13.64 -2.14 -4.14
CA LYS A 55 13.59 -1.63 -2.76
C LYS A 55 13.65 -0.10 -2.75
N SER A 56 14.54 0.51 -3.55
CA SER A 56 14.61 1.97 -3.69
C SER A 56 13.31 2.56 -4.21
N VAL A 57 12.70 1.95 -5.24
CA VAL A 57 11.40 2.38 -5.77
C VAL A 57 10.31 2.31 -4.71
N ILE A 58 10.26 1.22 -3.93
CA ILE A 58 9.31 1.09 -2.83
C ILE A 58 9.56 2.18 -1.78
N SER A 59 10.81 2.48 -1.43
CA SER A 59 11.14 3.54 -0.49
C SER A 59 10.72 4.92 -0.95
N ILE A 60 10.78 5.22 -2.26
CA ILE A 60 10.24 6.46 -2.84
C ILE A 60 8.72 6.52 -2.66
N LEU A 61 8.00 5.43 -2.96
CA LEU A 61 6.54 5.35 -2.77
C LEU A 61 6.13 5.45 -1.30
N GLU A 62 6.91 4.86 -0.38
CA GLU A 62 6.70 5.02 1.06
C GLU A 62 6.85 6.49 1.47
N GLU A 63 7.88 7.18 0.97
CA GLU A 63 8.11 8.60 1.28
C GLU A 63 6.97 9.48 0.78
N TRP A 64 6.47 9.20 -0.43
CA TRP A 64 5.33 9.91 -1.00
C TRP A 64 4.10 9.80 -0.09
N VAL A 65 3.76 8.58 0.34
CA VAL A 65 2.62 8.36 1.25
C VAL A 65 2.88 8.97 2.64
N ILE A 66 4.09 8.84 3.19
CA ILE A 66 4.44 9.44 4.49
C ILE A 66 4.29 10.96 4.44
N THR A 67 4.80 11.61 3.38
CA THR A 67 4.72 13.06 3.19
C THR A 67 3.27 13.53 3.08
N SER A 68 2.47 12.84 2.26
CA SER A 68 1.04 13.15 2.11
C SER A 68 0.28 12.99 3.44
N LEU A 69 0.48 11.90 4.16
CA LEU A 69 -0.14 11.72 5.47
C LEU A 69 0.32 12.78 6.49
N GLY A 70 1.58 13.20 6.42
CA GLY A 70 2.12 14.28 7.25
C GLY A 70 1.38 15.61 7.05
N GLN A 71 1.01 15.96 5.83
CA GLN A 71 0.18 17.17 5.56
C GLN A 71 -1.20 17.12 6.20
N LEU A 72 -1.73 15.90 6.42
CA LEU A 72 -3.00 15.68 7.11
C LEU A 72 -2.84 15.55 8.63
N GLY A 73 -1.64 15.78 9.17
CA GLY A 73 -1.34 15.64 10.60
C GLY A 73 -1.16 14.19 11.06
N VAL A 74 -1.01 13.23 10.14
CA VAL A 74 -0.78 11.81 10.47
C VAL A 74 0.70 11.49 10.38
N LYS A 75 1.28 11.02 11.50
CA LYS A 75 2.69 10.63 11.54
C LYS A 75 2.90 9.21 10.99
N GLY A 76 3.09 9.13 9.67
CA GLY A 76 3.50 7.90 8.99
C GLY A 76 4.97 7.55 9.20
N ARG A 77 5.31 6.26 9.16
CA ARG A 77 6.70 5.77 9.20
C ARG A 77 6.89 4.48 8.40
N ARG A 78 8.16 4.16 8.11
CA ARG A 78 8.59 2.83 7.66
C ARG A 78 8.73 1.90 8.87
N ASP A 79 8.74 0.59 8.62
CA ASP A 79 8.93 -0.43 9.65
C ASP A 79 9.73 -1.60 9.09
N ASP A 80 10.75 -2.05 9.83
CA ASP A 80 11.64 -3.13 9.40
C ASP A 80 10.92 -4.48 9.31
N ARG A 81 9.77 -4.63 10.00
CA ARG A 81 8.97 -5.86 9.94
C ARG A 81 8.37 -6.09 8.55
N MET A 82 7.93 -5.04 7.86
CA MET A 82 7.37 -5.15 6.51
C MET A 82 7.28 -3.79 5.79
N GLN A 83 7.60 -3.81 4.50
CA GLN A 83 7.40 -2.70 3.56
C GLN A 83 5.96 -2.17 3.54
N GLY A 84 5.83 -0.85 3.36
CA GLY A 84 4.59 -0.10 3.44
C GLY A 84 4.68 1.04 4.46
N VAL A 85 3.56 1.73 4.68
CA VAL A 85 3.50 2.83 5.64
C VAL A 85 2.68 2.43 6.86
N TRP A 86 3.24 2.79 8.02
CA TRP A 86 2.75 2.45 9.35
C TRP A 86 2.39 3.72 10.12
N VAL A 87 1.37 3.64 10.96
CA VAL A 87 0.97 4.67 11.92
C VAL A 87 0.91 4.01 13.29
N GLY A 88 1.75 4.49 14.22
CA GLY A 88 1.97 3.80 15.49
C GLY A 88 2.54 2.40 15.26
N ASN A 89 1.79 1.37 15.67
CA ASN A 89 2.18 -0.03 15.53
C ASN A 89 1.47 -0.74 14.37
N ASN A 90 0.54 -0.07 13.67
CA ASN A 90 -0.29 -0.71 12.64
C ASN A 90 0.08 -0.23 11.24
N LYS A 91 0.00 -1.16 10.29
CA LYS A 91 0.20 -0.91 8.88
C LYS A 91 -1.08 -0.34 8.28
N ILE A 92 -0.99 0.81 7.60
CA ILE A 92 -2.12 1.46 6.94
C ILE A 92 -1.98 1.48 5.42
N CYS A 93 -0.77 1.21 4.91
CA CYS A 93 -0.49 1.21 3.48
C CYS A 93 0.34 -0.01 3.10
N SER A 94 -0.14 -0.75 2.10
CA SER A 94 0.59 -1.87 1.51
C SER A 94 1.05 -1.51 0.10
N ILE A 95 2.30 -1.82 -0.20
CA ILE A 95 2.93 -1.60 -1.51
C ILE A 95 3.27 -2.96 -2.11
N GLY A 96 2.84 -3.18 -3.34
CA GLY A 96 3.11 -4.41 -4.08
C GLY A 96 3.19 -4.09 -5.57
N LEU A 97 4.40 -4.18 -6.12
CA LEU A 97 4.70 -3.86 -7.51
C LEU A 97 5.04 -5.12 -8.31
N SER A 98 4.83 -5.04 -9.61
CA SER A 98 5.55 -5.85 -10.60
C SER A 98 6.11 -4.92 -11.68
N PHE A 99 7.05 -5.42 -12.49
CA PHE A 99 7.72 -4.58 -13.49
C PHE A 99 7.72 -5.26 -14.86
N LEU A 100 7.54 -4.45 -15.90
CA LEU A 100 7.79 -4.83 -17.28
C LEU A 100 8.69 -3.78 -17.92
N ARG A 101 9.88 -4.16 -18.38
CA ARG A 101 10.87 -3.23 -18.95
C ARG A 101 11.13 -2.00 -18.06
N TRP A 102 11.19 -2.24 -16.75
CA TRP A 102 11.40 -1.21 -15.73
C TRP A 102 10.26 -0.18 -15.59
N THR A 103 9.11 -0.44 -16.21
CA THR A 103 7.84 0.25 -15.94
C THR A 103 7.06 -0.51 -14.88
N SER A 104 6.63 0.16 -13.81
CA SER A 104 5.85 -0.43 -12.73
C SER A 104 4.42 -0.76 -13.15
N ARG A 105 3.91 -1.84 -12.56
CA ARG A 105 2.53 -2.30 -12.58
C ARG A 105 2.07 -2.51 -11.14
N HIS A 106 0.76 -2.53 -10.93
CA HIS A 106 0.15 -2.48 -9.59
C HIS A 106 0.56 -1.19 -8.89
N GLY A 107 0.79 -1.22 -7.58
CA GLY A 107 1.06 0.01 -6.84
C GLY A 107 0.91 -0.16 -5.35
N LEU A 108 0.09 0.71 -4.77
CA LEU A 108 -0.10 0.79 -3.34
C LEU A 108 -1.58 0.91 -2.96
N THR A 109 -1.85 0.64 -1.70
CA THR A 109 -3.18 0.77 -1.09
C THR A 109 -3.07 1.61 0.16
N ILE A 110 -4.06 2.43 0.47
CA ILE A 110 -4.18 3.15 1.74
C ILE A 110 -5.54 2.81 2.35
N ASN A 111 -5.52 2.18 3.52
CA ASN A 111 -6.72 1.85 4.27
C ASN A 111 -7.17 3.11 5.03
N TYR A 112 -8.19 3.80 4.53
CA TYR A 112 -8.65 5.04 5.16
C TYR A 112 -9.91 4.85 6.01
N ASN A 113 -10.86 4.03 5.55
CA ASN A 113 -12.13 3.75 6.23
C ASN A 113 -12.64 2.34 5.88
N THR A 114 -11.76 1.34 5.99
CA THR A 114 -12.12 -0.04 5.67
C THR A 114 -13.10 -0.58 6.72
N PRO A 115 -14.08 -1.42 6.34
CA PRO A 115 -14.98 -2.03 7.31
C PRO A 115 -14.18 -2.88 8.33
N PRO A 116 -14.54 -2.86 9.62
CA PRO A 116 -13.85 -3.64 10.64
C PRO A 116 -13.72 -5.12 10.28
N GLY A 117 -12.56 -5.70 10.57
CA GLY A 117 -12.26 -7.11 10.30
C GLY A 117 -11.87 -7.38 8.83
N ARG A 118 -12.00 -6.44 7.90
CA ARG A 118 -11.73 -6.72 6.48
C ARG A 118 -10.26 -6.83 6.16
N VAL A 119 -9.45 -5.92 6.71
CA VAL A 119 -8.00 -5.93 6.47
C VAL A 119 -7.26 -6.63 7.60
N GLU A 120 -7.83 -6.61 8.80
CA GLU A 120 -7.32 -7.22 10.02
C GLU A 120 -7.29 -8.75 9.91
N MET A 121 -8.33 -9.36 9.32
CA MET A 121 -8.40 -10.81 9.09
C MET A 121 -7.52 -11.31 7.94
N VAL A 122 -6.98 -10.41 7.10
CA VAL A 122 -6.13 -10.79 5.96
C VAL A 122 -4.67 -10.76 6.40
N SER A 123 -4.38 -11.54 7.44
CA SER A 123 -3.01 -11.81 7.88
C SER A 123 -2.38 -12.82 6.91
N GLY A 124 -1.23 -12.45 6.36
CA GLY A 124 -0.46 -13.28 5.45
C GLY A 124 0.94 -12.70 5.31
N CYS A 125 1.95 -13.56 5.32
CA CYS A 125 3.39 -13.25 5.32
C CYS A 125 4.01 -12.91 6.69
N GLY A 126 3.66 -13.63 7.75
CA GLY A 126 4.42 -13.62 9.02
C GLY A 126 4.20 -12.39 9.92
N LEU A 127 3.09 -11.67 9.72
CA LEU A 127 2.61 -10.67 10.66
C LEU A 127 1.40 -11.25 11.43
N GLU A 128 1.34 -10.94 12.72
CA GLU A 128 0.22 -11.30 13.60
C GLU A 128 -1.10 -10.70 13.09
N GLU A 129 -2.22 -11.27 13.53
CA GLU A 129 -3.54 -10.64 13.38
C GLU A 129 -3.53 -9.19 13.92
N ASP A 130 -4.41 -8.33 13.41
CA ASP A 130 -4.51 -6.90 13.77
C ASP A 130 -3.29 -6.02 13.44
N THR A 131 -2.28 -6.55 12.76
CA THR A 131 -1.13 -5.73 12.33
C THR A 131 -1.53 -4.69 11.29
N THR A 132 -2.52 -4.97 10.45
CA THR A 132 -3.03 -4.05 9.42
C THR A 132 -4.38 -3.48 9.85
N THR A 133 -4.57 -2.16 9.73
CA THR A 133 -5.85 -1.49 10.03
C THR A 133 -6.08 -0.29 9.11
N SER A 134 -7.00 0.61 9.46
CA SER A 134 -7.31 1.85 8.72
C SER A 134 -7.07 3.13 9.53
N LEU A 135 -6.91 4.25 8.81
CA LEU A 135 -6.79 5.58 9.41
C LEU A 135 -7.98 5.90 10.34
N LYS A 136 -9.22 5.61 9.91
CA LYS A 136 -10.42 5.85 10.73
C LYS A 136 -10.41 5.05 12.03
N ALA A 137 -9.97 3.79 11.99
CA ALA A 137 -9.83 2.97 13.20
C ALA A 137 -8.79 3.53 14.19
N LEU A 138 -7.80 4.27 13.69
CA LEU A 138 -6.80 4.99 14.50
C LEU A 138 -7.24 6.40 14.91
N GLY A 139 -8.50 6.79 14.67
CA GLY A 139 -9.04 8.10 15.03
C GLY A 139 -8.83 9.20 13.98
N HIS A 140 -8.39 8.84 12.77
CA HIS A 140 -8.18 9.78 11.67
C HIS A 140 -9.27 9.63 10.60
N ASP A 141 -10.30 10.48 10.64
CA ASP A 141 -11.43 10.41 9.70
C ASP A 141 -11.24 11.37 8.52
N PHE A 142 -10.81 10.83 7.38
CA PHE A 142 -10.61 11.58 6.15
C PHE A 142 -11.50 11.05 5.03
N SER A 143 -11.96 11.96 4.17
CA SER A 143 -12.60 11.57 2.93
C SER A 143 -11.58 10.98 1.95
N LYS A 144 -12.05 10.14 1.02
CA LYS A 144 -11.22 9.65 -0.10
C LYS A 144 -10.60 10.82 -0.88
N GLN A 145 -11.36 11.89 -1.09
CA GLN A 145 -10.91 13.06 -1.85
C GLN A 145 -9.77 13.78 -1.13
N THR A 146 -9.88 13.99 0.18
CA THR A 146 -8.81 14.61 0.99
C THR A 146 -7.48 13.89 0.87
N ILE A 147 -7.51 12.55 0.88
CA ILE A 147 -6.29 11.74 0.74
C ILE A 147 -5.74 11.83 -0.69
N LEU A 148 -6.61 11.80 -1.70
CA LEU A 148 -6.22 11.96 -3.11
C LEU A 148 -5.61 13.33 -3.37
N ASP A 149 -6.19 14.39 -2.82
CA ASP A 149 -5.69 15.75 -2.95
C ASP A 149 -4.28 15.86 -2.35
N SER A 150 -4.09 15.31 -1.14
CA SER A 150 -2.78 15.29 -0.51
C SER A 150 -1.74 14.44 -1.26
N LEU A 151 -2.13 13.28 -1.82
CA LEU A 151 -1.22 12.51 -2.69
C LEU A 151 -0.81 13.31 -3.94
N THR A 152 -1.78 13.98 -4.56
CA THR A 152 -1.58 14.77 -5.77
C THR A 152 -0.67 15.98 -5.49
N SER A 153 -0.87 16.67 -4.36
CA SER A 153 -0.05 17.81 -3.94
C SER A 153 1.40 17.46 -3.57
N ASN A 154 1.72 16.17 -3.39
CA ASN A 154 3.08 15.70 -3.11
C ASN A 154 3.63 14.80 -4.21
N ILE A 155 3.14 14.92 -5.44
CA ILE A 155 3.64 14.11 -6.55
C ILE A 155 5.14 14.32 -6.79
N ASP A 156 5.66 15.49 -6.44
CA ASP A 156 7.08 15.82 -6.56
C ASP A 156 7.99 14.86 -5.78
N CYS A 157 7.47 14.17 -4.74
CA CYS A 157 8.18 13.09 -4.06
C CYS A 157 8.57 11.95 -5.00
N LEU A 158 7.86 11.77 -6.12
CA LEU A 158 8.16 10.77 -7.14
C LEU A 158 9.15 11.28 -8.18
N SER A 159 9.59 12.54 -8.09
CA SER A 159 10.38 13.20 -9.14
C SER A 159 9.71 13.11 -10.51
N ARG A 160 8.37 13.17 -10.54
CA ARG A 160 7.53 13.12 -11.74
C ARG A 160 6.48 14.22 -11.66
N GLU A 161 6.06 14.72 -12.81
CA GLU A 161 4.92 15.64 -12.93
C GLU A 161 3.67 14.87 -13.38
N LEU A 162 2.50 15.23 -12.86
CA LEU A 162 1.24 14.75 -13.42
C LEU A 162 0.94 15.55 -14.68
N SER A 163 0.89 14.88 -15.83
CA SER A 163 0.31 15.45 -17.03
C SER A 163 -1.18 15.73 -16.78
N LYS A 164 -1.57 17.00 -16.91
CA LYS A 164 -2.98 17.43 -16.86
C LYS A 164 -3.76 16.98 -18.08
#